data_AF-A0A2E8X136-F1
#
_entry.id   AF-A0A2E8X136-F1
#
_cell.length_a   1.000
_cell.length_b   1.000
_cell.length_c   1.000
_cell.angle_alpha   90.00
_cell.angle_beta   90.00
_cell.angle_gamma   90.00
#
_symmetry.space_group_name_H-M   'P 1'
#
loop_
_entity.id
_entity.type
_entity.pdbx_description
1 polymer ?
#
loop_
_entity_poly.entity_id
_entity_poly.type
_entity_poly.pdbx_seq_one_letter_code
_entity_poly.pdbx_strand_id
1 'polypeptide(L)'
;MNKLRPTDFGSYWYEISKELSGIEMNSEISMIPIRSNASSTLYSVSLVGANNYPLKGYLSIPNKEGRFPAIYFAPRNASVLEIIPQGMSTNVRDQFVIFSLACRGMRNSDNPHVSMYPGQLTENVDSVENYIYRGIVADTLRGLDFILTRPEIDKNSLLAYGNDIALLAAALHGAVTHVVATPAYFFDTIDIAKLTNSYPLEEFNDYLRLYPDSELNVRETLSYFNLRWHAQSISANTLIICGDSENVYSKSNLTPFIDNIAGKITVKESENSAYKDGLFIQEWIADEIGDGVPILPQHWK
;
A
#
# COMPACT_ATOMS: atom_id res chain seq x y z
N MET A 1 -19.66 19.78 -4.53
CA MET A 1 -19.68 20.00 -3.07
C MET A 1 -18.33 20.54 -2.65
N ASN A 2 -18.28 21.39 -1.62
CA ASN A 2 -17.01 21.88 -1.09
C ASN A 2 -16.23 20.71 -0.48
N LYS A 3 -15.01 20.45 -0.95
CA LYS A 3 -14.12 19.40 -0.41
C LYS A 3 -13.59 19.91 0.93
N LEU A 4 -14.14 19.43 2.04
CA LEU A 4 -13.71 19.80 3.39
C LEU A 4 -13.02 18.60 4.04
N ARG A 5 -11.91 18.86 4.74
CA ARG A 5 -11.29 17.87 5.61
C ARG A 5 -12.17 17.67 6.84
N PRO A 6 -12.45 16.44 7.29
CA PRO A 6 -13.13 16.21 8.56
C PRO A 6 -12.48 16.96 9.71
N THR A 7 -13.28 17.52 10.61
CA THR A 7 -12.79 18.33 11.74
C THR A 7 -11.99 17.52 12.75
N ASP A 8 -12.32 16.25 12.88
CA ASP A 8 -11.73 15.24 13.75
C ASP A 8 -10.76 14.28 13.01
N PHE A 9 -10.37 14.62 11.78
CA PHE A 9 -9.48 13.80 10.94
C PHE A 9 -8.21 13.33 11.65
N GLY A 10 -7.56 14.23 12.41
CA GLY A 10 -6.34 13.90 13.15
C GLY A 10 -6.59 12.91 14.29
N SER A 11 -7.65 13.11 15.07
CA SER A 11 -8.03 12.21 16.15
C SER A 11 -8.48 10.83 15.63
N TYR A 12 -9.19 10.79 14.51
CA TYR A 12 -9.63 9.54 13.88
C TYR A 12 -8.43 8.61 13.58
N TRP A 13 -7.41 9.14 12.91
CA TRP A 13 -6.21 8.35 12.57
C TRP A 13 -5.32 8.07 13.79
N TYR A 14 -5.27 8.97 14.76
CA TYR A 14 -4.54 8.75 16.02
C TYR A 14 -5.12 7.58 16.83
N GLU A 15 -6.45 7.46 16.90
CA GLU A 15 -7.09 6.36 17.63
C GLU A 15 -6.76 4.99 17.01
N ILE A 16 -6.56 4.90 15.70
CA ILE A 16 -6.12 3.65 15.04
C ILE A 16 -4.73 3.23 15.52
N SER A 17 -3.77 4.15 15.57
CA SER A 17 -2.43 3.86 16.09
C SER A 17 -2.47 3.45 17.57
N LYS A 18 -3.33 4.09 18.35
CA LYS A 18 -3.53 3.79 19.78
C LYS A 18 -4.17 2.42 19.99
N GLU A 19 -5.19 2.06 19.21
CA GLU A 19 -5.80 0.72 19.20
C GLU A 19 -4.73 -0.35 18.94
N LEU A 20 -3.90 -0.17 17.91
CA LEU A 20 -2.82 -1.10 17.60
C LEU A 20 -1.80 -1.20 18.74
N SER A 21 -1.45 -0.10 19.41
CA SER A 21 -0.51 -0.15 20.54
C SER A 21 -1.01 -0.97 21.73
N GLY A 22 -2.33 -1.13 21.87
CA GLY A 22 -2.96 -1.94 22.92
C GLY A 22 -3.08 -3.43 22.58
N ILE A 23 -2.73 -3.85 21.36
CA ILE A 23 -2.85 -5.24 20.89
C ILE A 23 -1.46 -5.83 20.69
N GLU A 24 -1.16 -6.91 21.41
CA GLU A 24 0.08 -7.67 21.20
C GLU A 24 0.14 -8.23 19.77
N MET A 25 1.27 -8.00 19.09
CA MET A 25 1.42 -8.38 17.67
C MET A 25 1.47 -9.89 17.45
N ASN A 26 1.92 -10.67 18.44
CA ASN A 26 2.01 -12.14 18.39
C ASN A 26 2.57 -12.63 17.04
N SER A 27 3.78 -12.15 16.69
CA SER A 27 4.37 -12.46 15.40
C SER A 27 5.04 -13.83 15.40
N GLU A 28 4.72 -14.63 14.39
CA GLU A 28 5.35 -15.93 14.13
C GLU A 28 5.97 -15.93 12.74
N ILE A 29 7.17 -16.50 12.62
CA ILE A 29 7.90 -16.59 11.35
C ILE A 29 8.29 -18.05 11.14
N SER A 30 8.01 -18.61 9.97
CA SER A 30 8.34 -19.99 9.61
C SER A 30 9.00 -20.06 8.24
N MET A 31 10.13 -20.75 8.14
CA MET A 31 10.87 -20.88 6.88
C MET A 31 10.04 -21.62 5.82
N ILE A 32 10.18 -21.21 4.56
CA ILE A 32 9.64 -21.90 3.38
C ILE A 32 10.82 -22.45 2.56
N PRO A 33 11.26 -23.70 2.80
CA PRO A 33 12.47 -24.24 2.18
C PRO A 33 12.41 -24.24 0.64
N ILE A 34 11.26 -24.61 0.05
CA ILE A 34 11.10 -24.71 -1.41
C ILE A 34 11.17 -23.36 -2.14
N ARG A 35 11.12 -22.23 -1.42
CA ARG A 35 11.22 -20.87 -1.97
C ARG A 35 12.45 -20.10 -1.49
N SER A 36 13.32 -20.79 -0.75
CA SER A 36 14.60 -20.31 -0.27
C SER A 36 15.71 -20.79 -1.20
N ASN A 37 16.81 -20.04 -1.28
CA ASN A 37 17.98 -20.38 -2.10
C ASN A 37 19.26 -19.84 -1.45
N ALA A 38 20.39 -19.94 -2.15
CA ALA A 38 21.68 -19.50 -1.63
C ALA A 38 21.74 -17.99 -1.31
N SER A 39 20.99 -17.15 -2.03
CA SER A 39 20.98 -15.69 -1.87
C SER A 39 20.04 -15.20 -0.76
N SER A 40 18.89 -15.85 -0.59
CA SER A 40 17.89 -15.40 0.37
C SER A 40 17.02 -16.53 0.91
N THR A 41 16.55 -16.33 2.15
CA THR A 41 15.59 -17.20 2.81
C THR A 41 14.20 -16.57 2.75
N LEU A 42 13.20 -17.36 2.36
CA LEU A 42 11.80 -16.95 2.41
C LEU A 42 11.12 -17.54 3.65
N TYR A 43 10.30 -16.72 4.30
CA TYR A 43 9.50 -17.09 5.45
C TYR A 43 8.01 -16.78 5.20
N SER A 44 7.12 -17.61 5.73
CA SER A 44 5.76 -17.19 6.04
C SER A 44 5.76 -16.42 7.36
N VAL A 45 4.92 -15.40 7.44
CA VAL A 45 4.72 -14.58 8.63
C VAL A 45 3.25 -14.67 9.03
N SER A 46 2.99 -14.81 10.33
CA SER A 46 1.67 -14.60 10.93
C SER A 46 1.75 -13.41 11.86
N LEU A 47 0.78 -12.51 11.78
CA LEU A 47 0.63 -11.36 12.69
C LEU A 47 -0.80 -11.33 13.22
N VAL A 48 -0.98 -10.73 14.38
CA VAL A 48 -2.28 -10.21 14.81
C VAL A 48 -2.36 -8.75 14.36
N GLY A 49 -3.48 -8.34 13.78
CA GLY A 49 -3.78 -6.98 13.30
C GLY A 49 -4.77 -6.23 14.20
N ALA A 50 -5.40 -5.19 13.66
CA ALA A 50 -6.43 -4.46 14.38
C ALA A 50 -7.63 -5.36 14.70
N ASN A 51 -8.26 -5.18 15.87
CA ASN A 51 -9.36 -6.02 16.37
C ASN A 51 -9.00 -7.51 16.48
N ASN A 52 -7.73 -7.81 16.81
CA ASN A 52 -7.20 -9.17 16.88
C ASN A 52 -7.31 -9.97 15.56
N TYR A 53 -7.33 -9.29 14.42
CA TYR A 53 -7.49 -9.94 13.12
C TYR A 53 -6.25 -10.74 12.74
N PRO A 54 -6.33 -12.05 12.40
CA PRO A 54 -5.17 -12.81 12.00
C PRO A 54 -4.75 -12.47 10.57
N LEU A 55 -3.49 -12.11 10.39
CA LEU A 55 -2.91 -11.72 9.12
C LEU A 55 -1.78 -12.68 8.73
N LYS A 56 -1.59 -12.83 7.42
CA LYS A 56 -0.48 -13.58 6.83
C LYS A 56 0.38 -12.68 5.97
N GLY A 57 1.65 -13.03 5.87
CA GLY A 57 2.58 -12.35 4.98
C GLY A 57 3.71 -13.27 4.55
N TYR A 58 4.56 -12.73 3.67
CA TYR A 58 5.80 -13.38 3.25
C TYR A 58 6.96 -12.42 3.43
N LEU A 59 8.03 -12.91 4.05
CA LEU A 59 9.25 -12.16 4.34
C LEU A 59 10.43 -12.84 3.66
N SER A 60 11.13 -12.13 2.78
CA SER A 60 12.40 -12.57 2.22
C SER A 60 13.52 -11.79 2.89
N ILE A 61 14.54 -12.51 3.37
CA ILE A 61 15.73 -11.92 3.99
C ILE A 61 16.97 -12.41 3.22
N PRO A 62 17.89 -11.52 2.83
CA PRO A 62 19.20 -11.92 2.31
C PRO A 62 19.94 -12.84 3.29
N ASN A 63 20.66 -13.84 2.78
CA ASN A 63 21.43 -14.75 3.63
C ASN A 63 22.78 -14.18 4.10
N LYS A 64 23.17 -13.02 3.60
CA LYS A 64 24.41 -12.34 3.98
C LYS A 64 24.22 -11.56 5.29
N GLU A 65 25.32 -11.36 6.02
CA GLU A 65 25.30 -10.53 7.23
C GLU A 65 25.12 -9.05 6.90
N GLY A 66 24.44 -8.32 7.77
CA GLY A 66 24.28 -6.86 7.67
C GLY A 66 22.85 -6.38 7.84
N ARG A 67 22.67 -5.09 7.58
CA ARG A 67 21.35 -4.46 7.44
C ARG A 67 21.12 -4.12 5.99
N PHE A 68 19.89 -4.30 5.53
CA PHE A 68 19.50 -4.13 4.14
C PHE A 68 18.39 -3.09 4.04
N PRO A 69 18.34 -2.36 2.91
CA PRO A 69 17.12 -1.65 2.56
C PRO A 69 15.95 -2.63 2.49
N ALA A 70 14.75 -2.13 2.76
CA ALA A 70 13.55 -2.93 2.83
C ALA A 70 12.47 -2.44 1.86
N ILE A 71 11.80 -3.37 1.19
CA ILE A 71 10.61 -3.11 0.38
C ILE A 71 9.40 -3.74 1.08
N TYR A 72 8.52 -2.89 1.58
CA TYR A 72 7.24 -3.26 2.15
C TYR A 72 6.13 -3.11 1.11
N PHE A 73 5.61 -4.24 0.64
CA PHE A 73 4.45 -4.28 -0.23
C PHE A 73 3.18 -4.12 0.62
N ALA A 74 2.58 -2.93 0.52
CA ALA A 74 1.35 -2.61 1.22
C ALA A 74 0.19 -3.51 0.74
N PRO A 75 -0.79 -3.83 1.62
CA PRO A 75 -1.99 -4.55 1.22
C PRO A 75 -2.70 -3.90 0.03
N ARG A 76 -3.16 -4.74 -0.89
CA ARG A 76 -3.91 -4.32 -2.09
C ARG A 76 -5.28 -4.98 -2.14
N ASN A 77 -6.22 -4.35 -2.84
CA ASN A 77 -7.48 -4.97 -3.24
C ASN A 77 -7.20 -6.12 -4.23
N ALA A 78 -7.04 -7.35 -3.72
CA ALA A 78 -6.86 -8.56 -4.51
C ALA A 78 -7.22 -9.81 -3.69
N SER A 79 -7.57 -10.90 -4.37
CA SER A 79 -7.98 -12.15 -3.71
C SER A 79 -6.84 -13.00 -3.15
N VAL A 80 -5.60 -12.81 -3.62
CA VAL A 80 -4.43 -13.61 -3.22
C VAL A 80 -3.17 -12.75 -3.10
N LEU A 81 -2.37 -13.03 -2.06
CA LEU A 81 -1.05 -12.46 -1.85
C LEU A 81 -0.01 -13.25 -2.67
N GLU A 82 0.82 -12.53 -3.41
CA GLU A 82 1.97 -13.13 -4.10
C GLU A 82 3.04 -13.57 -3.08
N ILE A 83 3.51 -14.81 -3.19
CA ILE A 83 4.56 -15.36 -2.29
C ILE A 83 5.88 -14.61 -2.48
N ILE A 84 6.21 -14.30 -3.72
CA ILE A 84 7.32 -13.44 -4.13
C ILE A 84 6.69 -12.45 -5.11
N PRO A 85 6.61 -11.16 -4.78
CA PRO A 85 6.00 -10.18 -5.67
C PRO A 85 6.67 -10.16 -7.05
N GLN A 86 5.88 -9.91 -8.09
CA GLN A 86 6.40 -9.76 -9.45
C GLN A 86 7.54 -8.73 -9.50
N GLY A 87 8.58 -9.04 -10.26
CA GLY A 87 9.80 -8.22 -10.34
C GLY A 87 10.82 -8.45 -9.22
N MET A 88 10.46 -9.12 -8.13
CA MET A 88 11.38 -9.39 -6.99
C MET A 88 12.25 -10.62 -7.24
N SER A 89 13.12 -10.51 -8.25
CA SER A 89 14.05 -11.57 -8.67
C SER A 89 15.01 -11.98 -7.55
N THR A 90 15.73 -13.10 -7.73
CA THR A 90 16.79 -13.54 -6.80
C THR A 90 17.80 -12.44 -6.52
N ASN A 91 18.16 -11.64 -7.52
CA ASN A 91 19.14 -10.56 -7.36
C ASN A 91 18.59 -9.41 -6.50
N VAL A 92 17.29 -9.08 -6.62
CA VAL A 92 16.65 -8.09 -5.75
C VAL A 92 16.57 -8.63 -4.33
N ARG A 93 16.16 -9.89 -4.17
CA ARG A 93 16.07 -10.56 -2.86
C ARG A 93 17.43 -10.76 -2.18
N ASP A 94 18.53 -10.68 -2.91
CA ASP A 94 19.88 -10.68 -2.35
C ASP A 94 20.26 -9.33 -1.73
N GLN A 95 19.64 -8.23 -2.19
CA GLN A 95 19.99 -6.87 -1.76
C GLN A 95 18.96 -6.24 -0.81
N PHE A 96 17.72 -6.69 -0.86
CA PHE A 96 16.62 -6.12 -0.09
C PHE A 96 15.98 -7.16 0.84
N VAL A 97 15.59 -6.70 2.03
CA VAL A 97 14.53 -7.36 2.80
C VAL A 97 13.21 -7.06 2.11
N ILE A 98 12.41 -8.08 1.82
CA ILE A 98 11.12 -7.90 1.14
C ILE A 98 10.03 -8.45 2.02
N PHE A 99 9.06 -7.60 2.37
CA PHE A 99 7.90 -8.02 3.15
C PHE A 99 6.61 -7.69 2.42
N SER A 100 5.74 -8.69 2.28
CA SER A 100 4.40 -8.51 1.72
C SER A 100 3.38 -8.97 2.74
N LEU A 101 2.39 -8.13 3.02
CA LEU A 101 1.32 -8.42 3.96
C LEU A 101 0.00 -8.64 3.21
N ALA A 102 -0.73 -9.69 3.57
CA ALA A 102 -2.05 -9.95 3.03
C ALA A 102 -3.04 -8.91 3.55
N CYS A 103 -4.00 -8.56 2.70
CA CYS A 103 -5.15 -7.79 3.11
C CYS A 103 -6.08 -8.69 3.96
N ARG A 104 -6.76 -8.13 4.97
CA ARG A 104 -7.89 -8.83 5.60
C ARG A 104 -8.91 -9.24 4.54
N GLY A 105 -9.47 -10.44 4.64
CA GLY A 105 -10.37 -11.00 3.64
C GLY A 105 -9.72 -11.66 2.43
N MET A 106 -8.40 -11.54 2.28
CA MET A 106 -7.62 -12.24 1.26
C MET A 106 -7.31 -13.67 1.70
N ARG A 107 -7.12 -14.60 0.75
CA ARG A 107 -6.77 -16.00 1.04
C ARG A 107 -5.66 -16.12 2.10
N ASN A 108 -5.89 -16.97 3.11
CA ASN A 108 -5.07 -17.20 4.31
C ASN A 108 -5.14 -16.09 5.38
N SER A 109 -5.75 -14.95 5.07
CA SER A 109 -6.18 -13.92 6.02
C SER A 109 -7.69 -13.70 5.86
N ASP A 110 -8.42 -14.77 5.58
CA ASP A 110 -9.84 -14.82 5.19
C ASP A 110 -10.74 -15.40 6.30
N ASN A 111 -10.21 -15.50 7.52
CA ASN A 111 -10.92 -15.92 8.72
C ASN A 111 -10.63 -14.91 9.83
N PRO A 112 -11.62 -14.22 10.41
CA PRO A 112 -13.06 -14.52 10.38
C PRO A 112 -13.86 -13.96 9.20
N HIS A 113 -13.24 -13.23 8.29
CA HIS A 113 -13.93 -12.51 7.23
C HIS A 113 -13.34 -12.86 5.86
N VAL A 114 -14.17 -13.13 4.86
CA VAL A 114 -13.79 -13.37 3.46
C VAL A 114 -14.26 -12.17 2.63
N SER A 115 -13.36 -11.46 1.96
CA SER A 115 -13.72 -10.33 1.11
C SER A 115 -14.24 -10.77 -0.26
N MET A 116 -15.11 -9.96 -0.84
CA MET A 116 -15.57 -10.12 -2.22
C MET A 116 -14.70 -9.30 -3.18
N TYR A 117 -14.39 -9.88 -4.34
CA TYR A 117 -13.59 -9.26 -5.39
C TYR A 117 -14.31 -9.45 -6.73
N PRO A 118 -14.96 -8.43 -7.32
CA PRO A 118 -15.17 -7.07 -6.78
C PRO A 118 -16.08 -7.03 -5.55
N GLY A 119 -15.97 -5.99 -4.72
CA GLY A 119 -16.85 -5.72 -3.57
C GLY A 119 -16.15 -5.14 -2.35
N GLN A 120 -14.86 -5.46 -2.14
CA GLN A 120 -14.11 -5.03 -0.95
C GLN A 120 -14.09 -3.49 -0.79
N LEU A 121 -14.07 -2.71 -1.89
CA LEU A 121 -14.02 -1.23 -1.79
C LEU A 121 -15.32 -0.61 -1.28
N THR A 122 -16.42 -1.34 -1.30
CA THR A 122 -17.72 -0.83 -0.88
C THR A 122 -18.26 -1.51 0.37
N GLU A 123 -17.49 -2.41 0.97
CA GLU A 123 -17.87 -3.11 2.18
C GLU A 123 -17.91 -2.14 3.38
N ASN A 124 -19.13 -1.86 3.86
CA ASN A 124 -19.45 -0.90 4.93
C ASN A 124 -18.99 0.53 4.64
N VAL A 125 -18.93 0.93 3.36
CA VAL A 125 -18.44 2.26 2.93
C VAL A 125 -19.33 3.43 3.34
N ASP A 126 -20.55 3.17 3.81
CA ASP A 126 -21.47 4.14 4.37
C ASP A 126 -21.29 4.37 5.89
N SER A 127 -20.26 3.77 6.50
CA SER A 127 -19.99 3.90 7.93
C SER A 127 -18.51 4.18 8.21
N VAL A 128 -18.20 5.40 8.67
CA VAL A 128 -16.84 5.83 9.04
C VAL A 128 -16.15 4.82 9.97
N GLU A 129 -16.87 4.32 10.96
CA GLU A 129 -16.33 3.39 11.97
C GLU A 129 -16.18 1.95 11.46
N ASN A 130 -17.09 1.50 10.59
CA ASN A 130 -17.15 0.09 10.18
C ASN A 130 -16.56 -0.17 8.79
N TYR A 131 -16.16 0.87 8.06
CA TYR A 131 -15.60 0.73 6.72
C TYR A 131 -14.37 -0.17 6.74
N ILE A 132 -14.35 -1.19 5.88
CA ILE A 132 -13.33 -2.24 5.91
C ILE A 132 -11.90 -1.68 5.80
N TYR A 133 -11.72 -0.57 5.07
CA TYR A 133 -10.42 0.06 4.89
C TYR A 133 -9.87 0.74 6.14
N ARG A 134 -10.68 1.08 7.15
CA ARG A 134 -10.17 1.49 8.47
C ARG A 134 -9.26 0.40 9.04
N GLY A 135 -9.74 -0.84 8.97
CA GLY A 135 -8.99 -2.02 9.39
C GLY A 135 -7.80 -2.33 8.48
N ILE A 136 -7.96 -2.23 7.16
CA ILE A 136 -6.86 -2.50 6.20
C ILE A 136 -5.70 -1.51 6.39
N VAL A 137 -5.99 -0.22 6.60
CA VAL A 137 -4.95 0.77 6.87
C VAL A 137 -4.29 0.48 8.21
N ALA A 138 -5.05 0.14 9.26
CA ALA A 138 -4.49 -0.27 10.55
C ALA A 138 -3.55 -1.50 10.42
N ASP A 139 -3.96 -2.51 9.66
CA ASP A 139 -3.17 -3.72 9.41
C ASP A 139 -1.89 -3.39 8.62
N THR A 140 -1.94 -2.40 7.74
CA THR A 140 -0.77 -1.88 7.02
C THR A 140 0.25 -1.27 7.99
N LEU A 141 -0.21 -0.47 8.96
CA LEU A 141 0.65 0.08 10.00
C LEU A 141 1.25 -1.03 10.88
N ARG A 142 0.44 -2.04 11.24
CA ARG A 142 0.93 -3.23 11.95
C ARG A 142 2.03 -3.97 11.18
N GLY A 143 1.92 -4.04 9.85
CA GLY A 143 2.96 -4.61 9.01
C GLY A 143 4.28 -3.84 9.07
N LEU A 144 4.21 -2.51 9.12
CA LEU A 144 5.38 -1.65 9.33
C LEU A 144 5.97 -1.82 10.73
N ASP A 145 5.14 -1.87 11.77
CA ASP A 145 5.60 -2.17 13.13
C ASP A 145 6.39 -3.49 13.17
N PHE A 146 5.83 -4.54 12.54
CA PHE A 146 6.49 -5.84 12.42
C PHE A 146 7.84 -5.74 11.74
N ILE A 147 7.91 -5.12 10.56
CA ILE A 147 9.14 -5.06 9.78
C ILE A 147 10.23 -4.34 10.58
N LEU A 148 9.89 -3.27 11.32
CA LEU A 148 10.83 -2.49 12.13
C LEU A 148 11.38 -3.22 13.37
N THR A 149 10.78 -4.36 13.75
CA THR A 149 11.34 -5.26 14.76
C THR A 149 12.48 -6.13 14.24
N ARG A 150 12.67 -6.21 12.92
CA ARG A 150 13.68 -7.08 12.30
C ARG A 150 15.08 -6.45 12.38
N PRO A 151 16.08 -7.14 12.94
CA PRO A 151 17.45 -6.60 13.06
C PRO A 151 18.15 -6.40 11.70
N GLU A 152 17.68 -7.08 10.65
CA GLU A 152 18.24 -7.08 9.30
C GLU A 152 17.85 -5.83 8.49
N ILE A 153 17.02 -4.94 9.03
CA ILE A 153 16.52 -3.77 8.29
C ILE A 153 17.36 -2.53 8.60
N ASP A 154 17.78 -1.85 7.54
CA ASP A 154 18.20 -0.46 7.61
C ASP A 154 16.96 0.44 7.66
N LYS A 155 16.71 1.03 8.83
CA LYS A 155 15.53 1.87 9.09
C LYS A 155 15.54 3.20 8.34
N ASN A 156 16.67 3.59 7.75
CA ASN A 156 16.75 4.78 6.90
C ASN A 156 16.30 4.50 5.46
N SER A 157 16.10 3.23 5.10
CA SER A 157 15.95 2.77 3.72
C SER A 157 14.75 1.84 3.60
N LEU A 158 13.56 2.34 3.98
CA LEU A 158 12.30 1.60 3.95
C LEU A 158 11.36 2.17 2.89
N LEU A 159 11.16 1.38 1.84
CA LEU A 159 10.26 1.66 0.73
C LEU A 159 8.87 1.04 0.99
N ALA A 160 7.83 1.86 1.02
CA ALA A 160 6.46 1.37 0.87
C ALA A 160 6.10 1.28 -0.63
N TYR A 161 5.66 0.13 -1.08
CA TYR A 161 5.32 -0.14 -2.48
C TYR A 161 3.85 -0.54 -2.61
N GLY A 162 3.11 0.08 -3.52
CA GLY A 162 1.72 -0.29 -3.80
C GLY A 162 0.92 0.79 -4.51
N ASN A 163 -0.27 1.07 -3.98
CA ASN A 163 -1.19 2.09 -4.48
C ASN A 163 -1.46 3.14 -3.37
N ASP A 164 -2.69 3.61 -3.27
CA ASP A 164 -3.19 4.50 -2.22
C ASP A 164 -2.79 4.05 -0.81
N ILE A 165 -2.77 2.74 -0.53
CA ILE A 165 -2.42 2.21 0.79
C ILE A 165 -0.95 2.45 1.15
N ALA A 166 -0.04 2.42 0.17
CA ALA A 166 1.37 2.76 0.40
C ALA A 166 1.54 4.26 0.72
N LEU A 167 0.73 5.13 0.10
CA LEU A 167 0.72 6.56 0.39
C LEU A 167 0.13 6.84 1.78
N LEU A 168 -0.95 6.15 2.16
CA LEU A 168 -1.50 6.23 3.51
C LEU A 168 -0.50 5.71 4.56
N ALA A 169 0.21 4.62 4.27
CA ALA A 169 1.26 4.10 5.13
C ALA A 169 2.34 5.16 5.38
N ALA A 170 2.78 5.87 4.34
CA ALA A 170 3.77 6.93 4.48
C ALA A 170 3.26 8.19 5.20
N ALA A 171 1.98 8.52 5.03
CA ALA A 171 1.35 9.65 5.71
C ALA A 171 1.12 9.39 7.21
N LEU A 172 0.87 8.14 7.58
CA LEU A 172 0.45 7.74 8.93
C LEU A 172 1.57 7.07 9.74
N HIS A 173 2.69 6.73 9.11
CA HIS A 173 3.81 6.05 9.77
C HIS A 173 5.16 6.68 9.40
N GLY A 174 5.79 7.36 10.35
CA GLY A 174 7.02 8.13 10.12
C GLY A 174 8.29 7.32 9.81
N ALA A 175 8.20 5.98 9.73
CA ALA A 175 9.33 5.13 9.36
C ALA A 175 9.47 4.90 7.85
N VAL A 176 8.44 5.21 7.05
CA VAL A 176 8.53 5.07 5.60
C VAL A 176 9.40 6.20 5.07
N THR A 177 10.54 5.85 4.46
CA THR A 177 11.48 6.84 3.93
C THR A 177 11.29 7.05 2.43
N HIS A 178 10.76 6.04 1.73
CA HIS A 178 10.50 6.09 0.30
C HIS A 178 9.13 5.49 -0.03
N VAL A 179 8.52 5.95 -1.12
CA VAL A 179 7.26 5.42 -1.62
C VAL A 179 7.33 5.24 -3.13
N VAL A 180 6.85 4.10 -3.62
CA VAL A 180 6.47 3.90 -5.01
C VAL A 180 4.99 3.56 -5.04
N ALA A 181 4.18 4.43 -5.65
CA ALA A 181 2.74 4.28 -5.65
C ALA A 181 2.10 4.53 -7.02
N THR A 182 1.09 3.70 -7.35
CA THR A 182 0.14 3.94 -8.45
C THR A 182 -1.25 4.20 -7.84
N PRO A 183 -1.69 5.45 -7.66
CA PRO A 183 -3.01 5.77 -7.13
C PRO A 183 -4.14 5.13 -7.93
N ALA A 184 -5.16 4.60 -7.25
CA ALA A 184 -6.17 3.76 -7.87
C ALA A 184 -7.61 4.02 -7.39
N TYR A 185 -7.83 4.57 -6.18
CA TYR A 185 -9.21 4.75 -5.71
C TYR A 185 -9.45 5.82 -4.62
N PHE A 186 -8.46 6.26 -3.83
CA PHE A 186 -8.69 7.17 -2.69
C PHE A 186 -8.33 8.62 -2.93
N PHE A 187 -8.08 9.05 -4.15
CA PHE A 187 -8.08 10.49 -4.46
C PHE A 187 -9.42 10.91 -5.04
N ASP A 188 -10.15 11.78 -4.32
CA ASP A 188 -11.46 12.32 -4.70
C ASP A 188 -12.45 11.26 -5.26
N THR A 189 -12.49 10.10 -4.59
CA THR A 189 -13.07 8.82 -5.05
C THR A 189 -14.38 8.93 -5.82
N ILE A 190 -15.44 9.49 -5.22
CA ILE A 190 -16.77 9.50 -5.86
C ILE A 190 -16.81 10.46 -7.06
N ASP A 191 -16.05 11.54 -7.03
CA ASP A 191 -16.01 12.47 -8.16
C ASP A 191 -15.25 11.85 -9.34
N ILE A 192 -14.15 11.12 -9.06
CA ILE A 192 -13.37 10.42 -10.08
C ILE A 192 -14.09 9.17 -10.60
N ALA A 193 -14.75 8.40 -9.72
CA ALA A 193 -15.52 7.22 -10.11
C ALA A 193 -16.61 7.57 -11.15
N LYS A 194 -17.29 8.73 -11.01
CA LYS A 194 -18.30 9.19 -11.98
C LYS A 194 -17.75 9.46 -13.39
N LEU A 195 -16.42 9.53 -13.57
CA LEU A 195 -15.78 9.80 -14.85
C LEU A 195 -15.41 8.52 -15.63
N THR A 196 -15.61 7.34 -15.04
CA THR A 196 -15.22 6.07 -15.65
C THR A 196 -16.17 4.94 -15.28
N ASN A 197 -16.24 3.92 -16.12
CA ASN A 197 -16.92 2.66 -15.82
C ASN A 197 -15.92 1.50 -15.58
N SER A 198 -14.64 1.83 -15.37
CA SER A 198 -13.58 0.85 -15.18
C SER A 198 -13.47 0.42 -13.72
N TYR A 199 -13.34 -0.89 -13.49
CA TYR A 199 -12.94 -1.40 -12.19
C TYR A 199 -11.49 -0.99 -11.86
N PRO A 200 -11.17 -0.70 -10.58
CA PRO A 200 -12.03 -0.94 -9.41
C PRO A 200 -12.98 0.23 -9.05
N LEU A 201 -12.90 1.37 -9.73
CA LEU A 201 -13.75 2.53 -9.41
C LEU A 201 -15.24 2.30 -9.66
N GLU A 202 -15.58 1.44 -10.62
CA GLU A 202 -16.97 1.07 -10.90
C GLU A 202 -17.67 0.41 -9.70
N GLU A 203 -16.94 -0.17 -8.73
CA GLU A 203 -17.55 -0.68 -7.49
C GLU A 203 -18.35 0.40 -6.76
N PHE A 204 -17.83 1.63 -6.69
CA PHE A 204 -18.52 2.75 -6.05
C PHE A 204 -19.76 3.20 -6.84
N ASN A 205 -19.67 3.20 -8.18
CA ASN A 205 -20.81 3.53 -9.03
C ASN A 205 -21.92 2.48 -8.91
N ASP A 206 -21.56 1.20 -8.92
CA ASP A 206 -22.48 0.08 -8.69
C ASP A 206 -23.17 0.18 -7.34
N TYR A 207 -22.41 0.46 -6.27
CA TYR A 207 -22.94 0.64 -4.93
C TYR A 207 -23.93 1.82 -4.85
N LEU A 208 -23.57 2.99 -5.37
CA LEU A 208 -24.45 4.17 -5.33
C LEU A 208 -25.67 4.05 -6.25
N ARG A 209 -25.60 3.22 -7.30
CA ARG A 209 -26.77 2.88 -8.11
C ARG A 209 -27.77 2.03 -7.33
N LEU A 210 -27.27 1.13 -6.48
CA LEU A 210 -28.10 0.27 -5.63
C LEU A 210 -28.59 0.98 -4.35
N TYR A 211 -27.76 1.86 -3.79
CA TYR A 211 -28.01 2.58 -2.53
C TYR A 211 -27.85 4.11 -2.69
N PRO A 212 -28.69 4.77 -3.51
CA PRO A 212 -28.53 6.20 -3.82
C PRO A 212 -28.61 7.11 -2.59
N ASP A 213 -29.43 6.75 -1.61
CA ASP A 213 -29.60 7.53 -0.37
C ASP A 213 -28.33 7.51 0.52
N SER A 214 -27.37 6.62 0.23
CA SER A 214 -26.12 6.51 1.00
C SER A 214 -25.02 7.46 0.51
N GLU A 215 -25.19 8.19 -0.60
CA GLU A 215 -24.10 9.01 -1.20
C GLU A 215 -23.46 9.99 -0.19
N LEU A 216 -24.24 10.60 0.70
CA LEU A 216 -23.71 11.52 1.71
C LEU A 216 -22.80 10.79 2.72
N ASN A 217 -23.26 9.66 3.27
CA ASN A 217 -22.48 8.87 4.24
C ASN A 217 -21.23 8.25 3.59
N VAL A 218 -21.34 7.82 2.34
CA VAL A 218 -20.20 7.30 1.55
C VAL A 218 -19.15 8.37 1.34
N ARG A 219 -19.56 9.59 0.95
CA ARG A 219 -18.63 10.72 0.79
C ARG A 219 -17.99 11.14 2.10
N GLU A 220 -18.74 11.13 3.20
CA GLU A 220 -18.22 11.38 4.54
C GLU A 220 -17.15 10.35 4.90
N THR A 221 -17.45 9.06 4.78
CA THR A 221 -16.51 7.96 5.06
C THR A 221 -15.23 8.09 4.22
N LEU A 222 -15.36 8.23 2.90
CA LEU A 222 -14.22 8.33 2.00
C LEU A 222 -13.41 9.61 2.20
N SER A 223 -13.96 10.64 2.84
CA SER A 223 -13.22 11.87 3.17
C SER A 223 -12.07 11.62 4.16
N TYR A 224 -12.15 10.60 5.03
CA TYR A 224 -11.04 10.24 5.93
C TYR A 224 -9.88 9.56 5.20
N PHE A 225 -10.16 8.86 4.10
CA PHE A 225 -9.18 8.14 3.29
C PHE A 225 -8.65 8.98 2.14
N ASN A 226 -9.27 10.14 1.88
CA ASN A 226 -8.93 10.96 0.73
C ASN A 226 -7.47 11.43 0.78
N LEU A 227 -6.67 10.99 -0.20
CA LEU A 227 -5.23 11.27 -0.29
C LEU A 227 -4.91 12.77 -0.21
N ARG A 228 -5.83 13.63 -0.67
CA ARG A 228 -5.75 15.09 -0.54
C ARG A 228 -5.36 15.57 0.85
N TRP A 229 -5.90 14.94 1.90
CA TRP A 229 -5.68 15.37 3.28
C TRP A 229 -4.45 14.75 3.93
N HIS A 230 -3.93 13.68 3.33
CA HIS A 230 -2.75 12.95 3.78
C HIS A 230 -1.46 13.49 3.18
N ALA A 231 -1.52 14.13 2.00
CA ALA A 231 -0.37 14.62 1.23
C ALA A 231 0.70 15.33 2.08
N GLN A 232 0.29 16.31 2.90
CA GLN A 232 1.20 17.12 3.69
C GLN A 232 1.94 16.34 4.79
N SER A 233 1.46 15.14 5.13
CA SER A 233 2.11 14.26 6.11
C SER A 233 3.09 13.28 5.46
N ILE A 234 3.13 13.21 4.12
CA ILE A 234 4.06 12.36 3.39
C ILE A 234 5.39 13.11 3.26
N SER A 235 6.33 12.84 4.15
CA SER A 235 7.71 13.36 4.08
C SER A 235 8.66 12.47 3.28
N ALA A 236 8.24 11.24 2.95
CA ALA A 236 9.02 10.26 2.20
C ALA A 236 9.34 10.72 0.77
N ASN A 237 10.50 10.31 0.25
CA ASN A 237 10.82 10.48 -1.17
C ASN A 237 9.87 9.61 -1.99
N THR A 238 9.06 10.22 -2.84
CA THR A 238 7.89 9.58 -3.43
C THR A 238 7.97 9.56 -4.94
N LEU A 239 7.87 8.36 -5.53
CA LEU A 239 7.57 8.14 -6.94
C LEU A 239 6.07 7.83 -7.10
N ILE A 240 5.39 8.66 -7.88
CA ILE A 240 4.03 8.38 -8.36
C ILE A 240 4.09 7.95 -9.82
N ILE A 241 3.58 6.75 -10.10
CA ILE A 241 3.23 6.33 -11.46
C ILE A 241 1.76 6.72 -11.67
N CYS A 242 1.52 7.82 -12.38
CA CYS A 242 0.16 8.24 -12.73
C CYS A 242 -0.26 7.65 -14.07
N GLY A 243 -1.56 7.66 -14.36
CA GLY A 243 -2.05 7.24 -15.67
C GLY A 243 -1.60 8.20 -16.78
N ASP A 244 -1.76 7.76 -18.03
CA ASP A 244 -1.59 8.64 -19.19
C ASP A 244 -2.59 9.81 -19.19
N SER A 245 -2.53 10.68 -20.21
CA SER A 245 -3.39 11.87 -20.28
C SER A 245 -4.89 11.58 -20.29
N GLU A 246 -5.30 10.40 -20.76
CA GLU A 246 -6.70 9.98 -20.88
C GLU A 246 -7.20 9.26 -19.61
N ASN A 247 -6.29 8.80 -18.76
CA ASN A 247 -6.63 8.12 -17.53
C ASN A 247 -7.25 9.08 -16.50
N VAL A 248 -8.23 8.60 -15.73
CA VAL A 248 -8.87 9.41 -14.69
C VAL A 248 -7.92 9.80 -13.54
N TYR A 249 -6.83 9.06 -13.35
CA TYR A 249 -5.69 9.38 -12.48
C TYR A 249 -4.48 9.87 -13.26
N SER A 250 -4.71 10.65 -14.32
CA SER A 250 -3.66 11.40 -15.01
C SER A 250 -2.95 12.37 -14.07
N LYS A 251 -1.76 12.81 -14.47
CA LYS A 251 -0.97 13.79 -13.72
C LYS A 251 -1.76 15.05 -13.37
N SER A 252 -2.53 15.59 -14.32
CA SER A 252 -3.31 16.83 -14.14
C SER A 252 -4.43 16.66 -13.12
N ASN A 253 -5.12 15.51 -13.12
CA ASN A 253 -6.15 15.23 -12.14
C ASN A 253 -5.57 15.05 -10.74
N LEU A 254 -4.39 14.44 -10.62
CA LEU A 254 -3.69 14.23 -9.35
C LEU A 254 -2.95 15.46 -8.82
N THR A 255 -2.79 16.54 -9.60
CA THR A 255 -2.06 17.76 -9.20
C THR A 255 -2.43 18.28 -7.81
N PRO A 256 -3.72 18.38 -7.40
CA PRO A 256 -4.07 18.87 -6.06
C PRO A 256 -3.55 18.00 -4.91
N PHE A 257 -3.25 16.72 -5.17
CA PHE A 257 -2.60 15.83 -4.23
C PHE A 257 -1.07 15.94 -4.33
N ILE A 258 -0.53 15.80 -5.54
CA ILE A 258 0.91 15.80 -5.85
C ILE A 258 1.58 17.07 -5.30
N ASP A 259 1.01 18.24 -5.56
CA ASP A 259 1.61 19.53 -5.19
C ASP A 259 1.61 19.78 -3.67
N ASN A 260 0.84 18.99 -2.90
CA ASN A 260 0.75 19.09 -1.46
C ASN A 260 1.59 18.04 -0.72
N ILE A 261 2.30 17.15 -1.44
CA ILE A 261 3.23 16.21 -0.81
C ILE A 261 4.43 16.99 -0.25
N ALA A 262 4.76 16.74 1.03
CA ALA A 262 5.82 17.48 1.72
C ALA A 262 7.23 16.98 1.34
N GLY A 263 7.37 15.69 1.05
CA GLY A 263 8.63 15.06 0.63
C GLY A 263 9.02 15.36 -0.82
N LYS A 264 10.23 14.94 -1.21
CA LYS A 264 10.67 15.00 -2.62
C LYS A 264 9.73 14.15 -3.46
N ILE A 265 9.26 14.68 -4.59
CA ILE A 265 8.34 13.98 -5.48
C ILE A 265 8.90 13.83 -6.89
N THR A 266 8.71 12.63 -7.44
CA THR A 266 8.92 12.31 -8.85
C THR A 266 7.60 11.76 -9.40
N VAL A 267 7.19 12.23 -10.57
CA VAL A 267 5.94 11.80 -11.21
C VAL A 267 6.26 11.29 -12.61
N LYS A 268 5.92 10.03 -12.86
CA LYS A 268 6.05 9.38 -14.17
C LYS A 268 4.65 9.07 -14.70
N GLU A 269 4.33 9.61 -15.86
CA GLU A 269 3.14 9.18 -16.61
C GLU A 269 3.38 7.76 -17.15
N SER A 270 2.45 6.87 -16.86
CA SER A 270 2.45 5.48 -17.30
C SER A 270 2.48 5.42 -18.82
N GLU A 271 3.34 4.56 -19.36
CA GLU A 271 3.33 4.22 -20.78
C GLU A 271 2.42 3.03 -21.09
N ASN A 272 1.58 2.63 -20.13
CA ASN A 272 0.73 1.44 -20.17
C ASN A 272 1.55 0.20 -20.52
N SER A 273 2.77 0.12 -19.97
CA SER A 273 3.72 -0.94 -20.26
C SER A 273 4.40 -1.38 -18.98
N ALA A 274 4.05 -2.57 -18.51
CA ALA A 274 4.68 -3.19 -17.35
C ALA A 274 6.22 -3.25 -17.49
N TYR A 275 6.73 -3.36 -18.72
CA TYR A 275 8.16 -3.28 -19.00
C TYR A 275 8.73 -1.89 -18.75
N LYS A 276 8.22 -0.86 -19.44
CA LYS A 276 8.82 0.48 -19.39
C LYS A 276 8.61 1.15 -18.04
N ASP A 277 7.41 1.04 -17.49
CA ASP A 277 7.10 1.60 -16.17
C ASP A 277 7.87 0.82 -15.09
N GLY A 278 7.99 -0.50 -15.24
CA GLY A 278 8.80 -1.33 -14.37
C GLY A 278 10.29 -0.97 -14.41
N LEU A 279 10.84 -0.72 -15.61
CA LEU A 279 12.24 -0.30 -15.78
C LEU A 279 12.50 1.03 -15.06
N PHE A 280 11.66 2.03 -15.29
CA PHE A 280 11.77 3.33 -14.62
C PHE A 280 11.71 3.21 -13.10
N ILE A 281 10.80 2.37 -12.58
CA ILE A 281 10.72 2.09 -11.15
C ILE A 281 12.02 1.47 -10.63
N GLN A 282 12.62 0.51 -11.35
CA GLN A 282 13.87 -0.11 -10.91
C GLN A 282 15.05 0.87 -10.94
N GLU A 283 15.12 1.73 -11.95
CA GLU A 283 16.12 2.81 -12.02
C GLU A 283 15.96 3.77 -10.84
N TRP A 284 14.73 4.23 -10.57
CA TRP A 284 14.45 5.12 -9.45
C TRP A 284 14.78 4.48 -8.09
N ILE A 285 14.44 3.21 -7.88
CA ILE A 285 14.79 2.49 -6.64
C ILE A 285 16.30 2.36 -6.49
N ALA A 286 17.02 2.08 -7.57
CA ALA A 286 18.48 1.96 -7.55
C ALA A 286 19.15 3.29 -7.20
N ASP A 287 18.64 4.40 -7.73
CA ASP A 287 19.17 5.75 -7.48
C ASP A 287 18.87 6.25 -6.06
N GLU A 288 17.68 5.98 -5.52
CA GLU A 288 17.25 6.54 -4.23
C GLU A 288 17.64 5.65 -3.03
N ILE A 289 17.67 4.32 -3.21
CA ILE A 289 17.82 3.35 -2.11
C ILE A 289 18.91 2.30 -2.38
N GLY A 290 19.21 2.01 -3.65
CA GLY A 290 20.21 1.03 -4.05
C GLY A 290 21.63 1.59 -4.16
N ASP A 291 22.45 0.91 -4.95
CA ASP A 291 23.84 1.30 -5.26
C ASP A 291 23.97 2.12 -6.56
N GLY A 292 22.86 2.65 -7.08
CA GLY A 292 22.79 3.34 -8.38
C GLY A 292 22.81 2.42 -9.59
N VAL A 293 22.79 1.09 -9.42
CA VAL A 293 22.72 0.13 -10.53
C VAL A 293 21.39 -0.63 -10.51
N PRO A 294 20.50 -0.44 -11.51
CA PRO A 294 19.21 -1.12 -11.52
C PRO A 294 19.35 -2.64 -11.67
N ILE A 295 18.63 -3.37 -10.83
CA ILE A 295 18.59 -4.82 -10.85
C ILE A 295 17.51 -5.28 -11.85
N LEU A 296 17.91 -5.44 -13.11
CA LEU A 296 16.99 -5.79 -14.18
C LEU A 296 16.86 -7.31 -14.39
N PRO A 297 15.65 -7.81 -14.74
CA PRO A 297 15.48 -9.15 -15.28
C PRO A 297 16.40 -9.39 -16.49
N GLN A 298 16.88 -10.63 -16.67
CA GLN A 298 17.84 -10.93 -17.75
C GLN A 298 17.32 -10.59 -19.15
N HIS A 299 16.00 -10.66 -19.37
CA HIS A 299 15.37 -10.34 -20.66
C HIS A 299 15.15 -8.83 -20.87
N TRP A 300 15.50 -7.99 -19.89
CA TRP A 300 15.45 -6.52 -19.95
C TRP A 300 16.83 -5.89 -20.09
N LYS A 301 17.89 -6.70 -19.98
CA LYS A 301 19.28 -6.32 -20.24
C LYS A 301 19.58 -6.48 -21.73
#